data_AF-A0A7C5Y4J4-F1
#
_entry.id   AF-A0A7C5Y4J4-F1
#
_cell.length_a   1.000
_cell.length_b   1.000
_cell.length_c   1.000
_cell.angle_alpha   90.00
_cell.angle_beta   90.00
_cell.angle_gamma   90.00
#
_symmetry.space_group_name_H-M   'P 1'
#
loop_
_entity.id
_entity.type
_entity.pdbx_description
1 polymer ?
#
loop_
_entity_poly.entity_id
_entity_poly.type
_entity_poly.pdbx_seq_one_letter_code
_entity_poly.pdbx_strand_id
1 'polypeptide(L)'
;MIYSFVSLLFLTTLSIAGGGSLASALTTTCSFLYDIVGSIAFIMILISSISYGISQVLPSDPRARVLVYGQNLFVGAILGIILLLIIPEIIATLIGKGSFDPTSCTFN
;
A
#
# COMPACT_ATOMS: atom_id res chain seq x y z
N MET A 1 5.69 15.34 -4.67
CA MET A 1 5.01 14.10 -5.10
C MET A 1 4.09 13.51 -4.03
N ILE A 2 4.53 13.38 -2.75
CA ILE A 2 3.69 12.87 -1.64
C ILE A 2 2.34 13.61 -1.51
N TYR A 3 2.31 14.95 -1.57
CA TYR A 3 1.07 15.72 -1.49
C TYR A 3 0.07 15.44 -2.61
N SER A 4 0.56 15.09 -3.81
CA SER A 4 -0.32 14.74 -4.93
C SER A 4 -0.94 13.36 -4.76
N PHE A 5 -0.18 12.42 -4.17
CA PHE A 5 -0.65 11.08 -3.88
C PHE A 5 -1.67 11.08 -2.74
N VAL A 6 -1.42 11.88 -1.69
CA VAL A 6 -2.35 12.08 -0.57
C VAL A 6 -3.64 12.77 -1.03
N SER A 7 -3.56 13.77 -1.93
CA SER A 7 -4.74 14.43 -2.51
C SER A 7 -5.59 13.46 -3.36
N LEU A 8 -4.93 12.62 -4.17
CA LEU A 8 -5.61 11.55 -4.94
C LEU A 8 -6.30 10.54 -4.03
N LEU A 9 -5.65 10.11 -2.95
CA LEU A 9 -6.25 9.23 -1.93
C LEU A 9 -7.46 9.88 -1.26
N PHE A 10 -7.41 11.18 -0.96
CA PHE A 10 -8.52 11.87 -0.33
C PHE A 10 -9.73 12.01 -1.28
N LEU A 11 -9.47 12.32 -2.54
CA LEU A 11 -10.50 12.43 -3.59
C LEU A 11 -11.20 11.08 -3.88
N THR A 12 -10.47 9.96 -3.84
CA THR A 12 -11.07 8.62 -4.03
C THR A 12 -11.87 8.16 -2.80
N THR A 13 -11.48 8.56 -1.59
CA THR A 13 -12.31 8.28 -0.40
C THR A 13 -13.60 9.07 -0.37
N LEU A 14 -13.61 10.30 -0.91
CA LEU A 14 -14.80 11.14 -0.98
C LEU A 14 -15.85 10.62 -1.96
N SER A 15 -15.44 10.00 -3.08
CA SER A 15 -16.37 9.49 -4.10
C SER A 15 -17.11 8.22 -3.66
N ILE A 16 -16.60 7.49 -2.67
CA ILE A 16 -17.21 6.24 -2.15
C ILE A 16 -18.26 6.52 -1.07
N ALA A 17 -18.29 7.73 -0.48
CA ALA A 17 -19.26 8.13 0.53
C ALA A 17 -20.70 8.34 -0.01
N GLY A 18 -20.93 8.18 -1.32
CA GLY A 18 -22.22 8.37 -1.98
C GLY A 18 -23.15 7.16 -1.88
N GLY A 19 -23.97 7.07 -0.82
CA GLY A 19 -25.33 6.50 -0.88
C GLY A 19 -25.54 5.02 -0.54
N GLY A 20 -24.50 4.23 -0.29
CA GLY A 20 -24.62 2.84 0.19
C GLY A 20 -24.59 2.73 1.71
N SER A 21 -25.21 1.68 2.28
CA SER A 21 -25.04 1.34 3.70
C SER A 21 -23.56 1.33 4.09
N LEU A 22 -23.23 1.83 5.29
CA LEU A 22 -21.84 1.98 5.77
C LEU A 22 -20.99 0.69 5.58
N ALA A 23 -21.63 -0.47 5.73
CA ALA A 23 -21.02 -1.77 5.49
C ALA A 23 -20.55 -1.96 4.03
N SER A 24 -21.37 -1.59 3.05
CA SER A 24 -21.04 -1.71 1.61
C SER A 24 -19.90 -0.77 1.20
N ALA A 25 -19.88 0.45 1.76
CA ALA A 25 -18.80 1.39 1.55
C ALA A 25 -17.47 0.85 2.10
N LEU A 26 -17.47 0.28 3.32
CA LEU A 26 -16.28 -0.34 3.92
C LEU A 26 -15.73 -1.51 3.09
N THR A 27 -16.60 -2.40 2.61
CA THR A 27 -16.18 -3.56 1.79
C THR A 27 -15.55 -3.08 0.47
N THR A 28 -16.15 -2.07 -0.18
CA THR A 28 -15.64 -1.51 -1.44
C THR A 28 -14.31 -0.81 -1.25
N THR A 29 -14.17 0.02 -0.20
CA THR A 29 -12.91 0.69 0.13
C THR A 29 -11.81 -0.30 0.50
N CYS A 30 -12.15 -1.38 1.21
CA CYS A 30 -11.21 -2.44 1.54
C CYS A 30 -10.68 -3.15 0.29
N SER A 31 -11.57 -3.61 -0.60
CA SER A 31 -11.16 -4.27 -1.85
C SER A 31 -10.30 -3.35 -2.71
N PHE A 32 -10.64 -2.06 -2.78
CA PHE A 32 -9.84 -1.06 -3.47
C PHE A 32 -8.45 -0.85 -2.85
N LEU A 33 -8.37 -0.80 -1.50
CA LEU A 33 -7.11 -0.66 -0.78
C LEU A 33 -6.19 -1.86 -1.01
N TYR A 34 -6.71 -3.08 -0.97
CA TYR A 34 -5.91 -4.28 -1.23
C TYR A 34 -5.37 -4.32 -2.67
N ASP A 35 -6.20 -3.96 -3.64
CA ASP A 35 -5.81 -3.94 -5.05
C ASP A 35 -4.75 -2.85 -5.33
N ILE A 36 -4.98 -1.63 -4.82
CA ILE A 36 -4.06 -0.51 -5.06
C ILE A 36 -2.73 -0.70 -4.33
N VAL A 37 -2.74 -1.16 -3.08
CA VAL A 37 -1.51 -1.36 -2.30
C VAL A 37 -0.72 -2.53 -2.84
N GLY A 38 -1.38 -3.62 -3.26
CA GLY A 38 -0.72 -4.74 -3.93
C GLY A 38 -0.02 -4.31 -5.22
N SER A 39 -0.72 -3.55 -6.06
CA SER A 39 -0.16 -3.01 -7.31
C SER A 39 1.02 -2.05 -7.07
N ILE A 40 0.89 -1.13 -6.12
CA ILE A 40 1.97 -0.20 -5.76
C ILE A 40 3.18 -0.94 -5.20
N ALA A 41 2.98 -1.92 -4.31
CA ALA A 41 4.07 -2.69 -3.73
C ALA A 41 4.85 -3.44 -4.81
N PHE A 42 4.14 -4.05 -5.78
CA PHE A 42 4.78 -4.70 -6.93
C PHE A 42 5.63 -3.74 -7.76
N ILE A 43 5.09 -2.55 -8.10
CA ILE A 43 5.80 -1.52 -8.84
C ILE A 43 7.04 -1.04 -8.07
N MET A 44 6.93 -0.83 -6.75
CA MET A 44 8.07 -0.40 -5.93
C MET A 44 9.20 -1.44 -5.88
N ILE A 45 8.85 -2.73 -5.83
CA ILE A 45 9.84 -3.82 -5.89
C ILE A 45 10.55 -3.84 -7.25
N LEU A 46 9.81 -3.66 -8.35
CA LEU A 46 10.41 -3.58 -9.69
C LEU A 46 11.32 -2.37 -9.87
N ILE A 47 10.91 -1.19 -9.39
CA ILE A 47 11.76 0.00 -9.49
C ILE A 47 13.02 -0.15 -8.63
N SER A 48 12.92 -0.81 -7.47
CA SER A 48 14.09 -1.14 -6.63
C SER A 48 15.10 -2.01 -7.38
N SER A 49 14.65 -3.09 -8.04
CA SER A 49 15.55 -3.98 -8.78
C SER A 49 16.20 -3.30 -9.98
N ILE A 50 15.45 -2.47 -10.70
CA ILE A 50 15.99 -1.64 -11.79
C ILE A 50 17.02 -0.64 -11.26
N SER A 51 16.73 0.02 -10.15
CA SER A 51 17.65 0.97 -9.50
C SER A 51 18.96 0.30 -9.10
N TYR A 52 18.91 -0.94 -8.62
CA TYR A 52 20.12 -1.72 -8.34
C TYR A 52 20.93 -2.01 -9.62
N GLY A 53 20.27 -2.38 -10.72
CA GLY A 53 20.92 -2.57 -12.01
C GLY A 53 21.59 -1.30 -12.54
N ILE A 54 20.87 -0.17 -12.50
CA ILE A 54 21.37 1.15 -12.92
C ILE A 54 22.57 1.58 -12.06
N SER A 55 22.58 1.22 -10.77
CA SER A 55 23.68 1.54 -9.86
C SER A 55 25.01 0.93 -10.27
N GLN A 56 25.04 -0.10 -11.12
CA GLN A 56 26.29 -0.73 -11.57
C GLN A 56 26.97 0.03 -12.72
N VAL A 57 26.22 0.83 -13.47
CA VAL A 57 26.74 1.61 -14.62
C VAL A 57 27.01 3.07 -14.28
N LEU A 58 26.57 3.53 -13.10
CA LEU A 58 26.70 4.91 -12.68
C LEU A 58 28.07 5.22 -12.02
N PRO A 59 28.57 6.46 -12.18
CA PRO A 59 29.71 6.98 -11.42
C PRO A 59 29.46 6.94 -9.90
N SER A 60 30.53 7.05 -9.10
CA SER A 60 30.50 6.91 -7.64
C SER A 60 29.46 7.80 -6.93
N ASP A 61 29.33 9.06 -7.33
CA ASP A 61 28.40 10.01 -6.71
C ASP A 61 26.90 9.70 -6.94
N PRO A 62 26.42 9.57 -8.19
CA PRO A 62 25.00 9.25 -8.43
C PRO A 62 24.65 7.82 -8.02
N ARG A 63 25.61 6.88 -8.04
CA ARG A 63 25.41 5.49 -7.59
C ARG A 63 24.91 5.40 -6.16
N ALA A 64 25.53 6.14 -5.24
CA ALA A 64 25.14 6.13 -3.84
C ALA A 64 23.69 6.61 -3.64
N ARG A 65 23.27 7.66 -4.36
CA ARG A 65 21.89 8.18 -4.28
C ARG A 65 20.87 7.19 -4.81
N VAL A 66 21.13 6.57 -5.95
CA VAL A 66 20.21 5.59 -6.56
C VAL A 66 20.06 4.35 -5.66
N LEU A 67 21.14 3.89 -5.04
CA LEU A 67 21.09 2.79 -4.06
C LEU A 67 20.20 3.12 -2.87
N VAL A 68 20.34 4.32 -2.29
CA VAL A 68 19.51 4.74 -1.14
C VAL A 68 18.03 4.84 -1.53
N TYR A 69 17.72 5.42 -2.71
CA TYR A 69 16.34 5.48 -3.18
C TYR A 69 15.76 4.10 -3.47
N GLY A 70 16.52 3.20 -4.09
CA GLY A 70 16.10 1.82 -4.34
C GLY A 70 15.82 1.04 -3.04
N GLN A 71 16.71 1.16 -2.05
CA GLN A 71 16.51 0.55 -0.73
C GLN A 71 15.26 1.10 -0.02
N ASN A 72 15.04 2.42 -0.06
CA ASN A 72 13.86 3.04 0.55
C ASN A 72 12.56 2.57 -0.11
N LEU A 73 12.54 2.39 -1.44
CA LEU A 73 11.38 1.84 -2.15
C LEU A 73 11.11 0.38 -1.76
N PHE A 74 12.16 -0.42 -1.62
CA PHE A 74 12.03 -1.82 -1.19
C PHE A 74 11.50 -1.95 0.24
N VAL A 75 12.07 -1.18 1.17
CA VAL A 75 11.62 -1.16 2.57
C VAL A 75 10.18 -0.65 2.66
N GLY A 76 9.83 0.40 1.91
CA GLY A 76 8.46 0.92 1.83
C GLY A 76 7.45 -0.12 1.34
N ALA A 77 7.80 -0.89 0.30
CA ALA A 77 6.97 -1.97 -0.20
C ALA A 77 6.75 -3.08 0.83
N ILE A 78 7.82 -3.52 1.51
CA ILE A 78 7.74 -4.54 2.56
C ILE A 78 6.85 -4.06 3.72
N LEU A 79 7.07 -2.83 4.20
CA LEU A 79 6.26 -2.27 5.28
C LEU A 79 4.79 -2.14 4.89
N GLY A 80 4.49 -1.75 3.64
CA GLY A 80 3.12 -1.69 3.13
C GLY A 80 2.41 -3.05 3.15
N ILE A 81 3.11 -4.11 2.70
CA ILE A 81 2.57 -5.48 2.73
C ILE A 81 2.34 -5.96 4.17
N ILE A 82 3.31 -5.71 5.06
CA ILE A 82 3.19 -6.09 6.48
C ILE A 82 2.00 -5.37 7.13
N LEU A 83 1.82 -4.08 6.87
CA LEU A 83 0.70 -3.31 7.41
C LEU A 83 -0.65 -3.83 6.92
N LEU A 84 -0.77 -4.23 5.66
CA LEU A 84 -1.99 -4.86 5.15
C LEU A 84 -2.36 -6.15 5.90
N LEU A 85 -1.37 -6.92 6.36
CA LEU A 85 -1.62 -8.14 7.12
C LEU A 85 -1.95 -7.87 8.59
N ILE A 86 -1.27 -6.91 9.22
CA ILE A 86 -1.39 -6.68 10.66
C ILE A 86 -2.59 -5.80 11.02
N ILE A 87 -2.87 -4.75 10.25
CA ILE A 87 -3.95 -3.80 10.54
C ILE A 87 -5.32 -4.48 10.68
N PRO A 88 -5.77 -5.36 9.76
CA PRO A 88 -7.09 -5.98 9.90
C PRO A 88 -7.21 -6.85 11.15
N GLU A 89 -6.14 -7.54 11.57
CA GLU A 89 -6.11 -8.34 12.80
C GLU A 89 -6.23 -7.47 14.07
N ILE A 90 -5.58 -6.31 14.07
CA ILE A 90 -5.73 -5.32 15.16
C ILE A 90 -7.18 -4.84 15.22
N ILE A 91 -7.77 -4.45 14.08
CA ILE A 91 -9.14 -3.95 14.02
C ILE A 91 -10.14 -5.04 14.45
N ALA A 92 -9.95 -6.28 14.00
CA ALA A 92 -10.76 -7.43 14.41
C ALA A 92 -10.79 -7.60 15.93
N THR A 93 -9.61 -7.55 16.55
CA THR A 93 -9.45 -7.64 18.01
C THR A 93 -10.14 -6.48 18.73
N LEU A 94 -10.07 -5.25 18.22
CA LEU A 94 -10.75 -4.09 18.81
C LEU A 94 -12.28 -4.16 18.71
N ILE A 95 -12.81 -4.73 17.62
CA ILE A 95 -14.25 -4.87 17.39
C ILE A 95 -14.82 -6.09 18.15
N GLY A 96 -13.96 -6.93 18.74
CA GLY A 96 -14.37 -8.14 19.44
C GLY A 96 -14.90 -9.22 18.50
N LYS A 97 -14.50 -9.17 17.22
CA LYS A 97 -14.78 -10.20 16.22
C LYS A 97 -13.55 -11.09 16.03
N GLY A 98 -13.74 -12.28 15.47
CA GLY A 98 -12.66 -13.19 15.13
C GLY A 98 -11.84 -12.70 13.93
N SER A 99 -11.20 -13.62 13.21
CA SER A 99 -10.28 -13.30 12.12
C SER A 99 -10.91 -12.47 11.00
N PHE A 100 -10.12 -11.59 10.39
CA PHE A 100 -10.52 -10.86 9.19
C PHE A 100 -10.33 -11.71 7.94
N ASP A 101 -11.37 -11.84 7.10
CA ASP A 101 -11.26 -12.49 5.81
C ASP A 101 -10.87 -11.45 4.73
N PRO A 102 -9.65 -11.52 4.17
CA PRO A 102 -9.19 -10.58 3.14
C PRO A 102 -9.87 -10.78 1.78
N THR A 103 -10.53 -11.92 1.53
CA THR A 103 -11.18 -12.20 0.25
C THR A 103 -12.59 -11.63 0.18
N SER A 104 -13.31 -11.59 1.30
CA SER A 104 -14.64 -10.98 1.40
C SER A 104 -14.63 -9.61 2.07
N CYS A 105 -13.48 -9.15 2.60
CA CYS A 105 -13.35 -7.92 3.38
C CYS A 105 -14.38 -7.86 4.54
N THR A 106 -14.58 -8.99 5.21
CA THR A 106 -15.53 -9.12 6.34
C THR A 106 -14.83 -9.62 7.61
N PHE A 107 -15.26 -9.08 8.75
CA PHE A 107 -14.90 -9.60 10.07
C PHE A 107 -15.85 -10.74 10.44
N ASN A 108 -15.30 -11.95 10.60
CA ASN A 108 -16.04 -13.12 11.05
C ASN A 108 -15.93 -13.26 12.57
#